data_AF-A0A1S6H4W9-F1
#
_entry.id   AF-A0A1S6H4W9-F1
#
_cell.length_a   1.000
_cell.length_b   1.000
_cell.length_c   1.000
_cell.angle_alpha   90.00
_cell.angle_beta   90.00
_cell.angle_gamma   90.00
#
_symmetry.space_group_name_H-M   'P 1'
#
loop_
_entity.id
_entity.type
_entity.pdbx_description
1 polymer ?
#
loop_
_entity_poly.entity_id
_entity_poly.type
_entity_poly.pdbx_seq_one_letter_code
_entity_poly.pdbx_strand_id
1 'polypeptide(L)'
;MAGTYQHTSYHQFRLSDPKPRIISKATVRDRILHKAIYRILYPAFDTTFIYDSYSCRDYKGTHAAFLRTKQIARKVSRNYTGQCWALKCDVRKFFDSVDHEILMGLLEERIHDEKMMGLLAGIIRSFEFKPGQGMPLGNLTSQLFANVYLDPLDKFVKHQLKIKYYLRYADDFIFFADNPDELMGYFIEVARFLRTELKLQVHPNKTILRKLKWGIDFVGYMAFAHHDLPRRKTADRIVRGLESSIAQEDENVESRYQSYLGYLSHVDSFGRKSQLAKMMGYATDPAEVKK
;
A
#
# COMPACT_ATOMS: atom_id res chain seq x y z
N MET A 1 21.13 -29.40 16.75
CA MET A 1 20.36 -29.68 15.52
C MET A 1 19.97 -28.36 14.87
N ALA A 2 20.86 -27.75 14.08
CA ALA A 2 20.65 -26.43 13.48
C ALA A 2 20.71 -26.54 11.94
N GLY A 3 19.80 -25.86 11.23
CA GLY A 3 19.95 -25.58 9.78
C GLY A 3 19.23 -26.48 8.77
N THR A 4 18.31 -27.36 9.18
CA THR A 4 17.64 -28.30 8.24
C THR A 4 16.43 -27.75 7.50
N TYR A 5 16.09 -26.47 7.70
CA TYR A 5 14.94 -25.87 7.01
C TYR A 5 15.31 -25.53 5.56
N GLN A 6 14.56 -26.11 4.63
CA GLN A 6 14.52 -25.69 3.23
C GLN A 6 13.08 -25.27 2.91
N HIS A 7 12.94 -24.11 2.27
CA HIS A 7 11.64 -23.59 1.88
C HIS A 7 11.03 -24.47 0.78
N THR A 8 9.74 -24.80 0.89
CA THR A 8 9.06 -25.66 -0.09
C THR A 8 8.68 -24.85 -1.34
N SER A 9 8.39 -25.51 -2.46
CA SER A 9 7.93 -24.81 -3.66
C SER A 9 6.63 -24.04 -3.45
N TYR A 10 6.47 -22.95 -4.20
CA TYR A 10 5.27 -22.10 -4.15
C TYR A 10 4.16 -22.65 -5.04
N HIS A 11 2.92 -22.60 -4.54
CA HIS A 11 1.74 -22.81 -5.37
C HIS A 11 1.35 -21.49 -6.04
N GLN A 12 1.55 -21.39 -7.36
CA GLN A 12 1.24 -20.20 -8.12
C GLN A 12 -0.18 -20.23 -8.67
N PHE A 13 -0.91 -19.13 -8.52
CA PHE A 13 -2.21 -18.94 -9.17
C PHE A 13 -2.36 -17.49 -9.64
N ARG A 14 -3.14 -17.31 -10.71
CA ARG A 14 -3.44 -15.98 -11.25
C ARG A 14 -4.68 -15.44 -10.55
N LEU A 15 -4.54 -14.28 -9.92
CA LEU A 15 -5.66 -13.50 -9.42
C LEU A 15 -5.85 -12.28 -10.31
N SER A 16 -7.06 -12.09 -10.81
CA SER A 16 -7.43 -10.95 -11.64
C SER A 16 -8.38 -10.05 -10.86
N ASP A 17 -7.85 -9.14 -10.05
CA ASP A 17 -8.68 -8.09 -9.43
C ASP A 17 -7.85 -6.87 -8.99
N PRO A 18 -7.94 -5.69 -9.64
CA PRO A 18 -8.44 -5.36 -10.99
C PRO A 18 -7.39 -5.55 -12.11
N LYS A 19 -6.17 -5.99 -11.78
CA LYS A 19 -5.08 -6.28 -12.73
C LYS A 19 -4.61 -7.73 -12.50
N PRO A 20 -4.32 -8.52 -13.55
CA PRO A 20 -3.77 -9.86 -13.38
C PRO A 20 -2.47 -9.81 -12.59
N ARG A 21 -2.39 -10.61 -11.52
CA ARG A 21 -1.21 -10.81 -10.69
C ARG A 21 -0.98 -12.30 -10.49
N ILE A 22 0.28 -12.72 -10.55
CA ILE A 22 0.68 -14.07 -10.17
C ILE A 22 0.92 -14.03 -8.66
N ILE A 23 0.11 -14.76 -7.90
CA ILE A 23 0.27 -14.92 -6.45
C ILE A 23 1.04 -16.21 -6.22
N SER A 24 2.10 -16.15 -5.42
CA SER A 24 2.94 -17.28 -5.07
C SER A 24 2.70 -17.66 -3.61
N LYS A 25 1.77 -18.59 -3.39
CA LYS A 25 1.34 -19.01 -2.06
C LYS A 25 2.30 -20.07 -1.50
N ALA A 26 2.91 -19.77 -0.37
CA ALA A 26 3.72 -20.76 0.36
C ALA A 26 2.84 -21.82 1.04
N THR A 27 3.43 -22.97 1.36
CA THR A 27 2.75 -24.08 2.04
C THR A 27 2.25 -23.67 3.43
N VAL A 28 1.38 -24.46 4.06
CA VAL A 28 0.93 -24.19 5.44
C VAL A 28 2.12 -24.18 6.41
N ARG A 29 3.02 -25.16 6.29
CA ARG A 29 4.25 -25.26 7.09
C ARG A 29 5.09 -23.98 6.98
N ASP A 30 5.34 -23.52 5.76
CA ASP A 30 6.17 -22.33 5.54
C ASP A 30 5.47 -21.05 6.03
N ARG A 31 4.14 -20.95 5.86
CA ARG A 31 3.38 -19.80 6.38
C ARG A 31 3.38 -19.73 7.91
N ILE A 32 3.38 -20.86 8.61
CA ILE A 32 3.55 -20.90 10.06
C ILE A 32 4.91 -20.33 10.44
N LEU A 33 5.98 -20.74 9.74
CA LEU A 33 7.31 -20.22 9.96
C LEU A 33 7.40 -18.71 9.64
N HIS A 34 6.84 -18.27 8.50
CA HIS A 34 6.77 -16.86 8.14
C HIS A 34 6.08 -16.03 9.22
N LYS A 35 5.02 -16.57 9.84
CA LYS A 35 4.33 -15.90 10.95
C LYS A 35 5.20 -15.84 12.21
N ALA A 36 5.93 -16.89 12.55
CA ALA A 36 6.85 -16.91 13.68
C ALA A 36 7.97 -15.88 13.49
N ILE A 37 8.62 -15.87 12.32
CA ILE A 37 9.65 -14.90 11.93
C ILE A 37 9.10 -13.48 12.01
N TYR A 38 7.93 -13.22 11.43
CA TYR A 38 7.32 -11.90 11.44
C TYR A 38 7.09 -11.39 12.86
N ARG A 39 6.60 -12.23 13.78
CA ARG A 39 6.36 -11.82 15.18
C ARG A 39 7.63 -11.37 15.90
N ILE A 40 8.78 -11.91 15.54
CA ILE A 40 10.08 -11.57 16.13
C ILE A 40 10.65 -10.32 15.45
N LEU A 41 10.65 -10.28 14.12
CA LEU A 41 11.29 -9.21 13.36
C LEU A 41 10.48 -7.92 13.34
N TYR A 42 9.15 -8.00 13.26
CA TYR A 42 8.31 -6.82 13.09
C TYR A 42 8.54 -5.76 14.18
N PRO A 43 8.55 -6.09 15.49
CA PRO A 43 8.83 -5.10 16.53
C PRO A 43 10.22 -4.44 16.41
N ALA A 44 11.22 -5.18 15.94
CA ALA A 44 12.57 -4.65 15.75
C ALA A 44 12.62 -3.60 14.63
N PHE A 45 11.95 -3.85 13.50
CA PHE A 45 11.93 -2.92 12.36
C PHE A 45 10.90 -1.81 12.48
N ASP A 46 9.76 -2.04 13.14
CA ASP A 46 8.69 -1.04 13.20
C ASP A 46 9.13 0.27 13.87
N THR A 47 10.07 0.17 14.83
CA THR A 47 10.67 1.31 15.51
C THR A 47 11.56 2.18 14.62
N THR A 48 12.06 1.63 13.51
CA THR A 48 12.96 2.35 12.59
C THR A 48 12.22 3.05 11.47
N PHE A 49 11.02 2.56 11.12
CA PHE A 49 10.22 3.12 10.04
C PHE A 49 9.70 4.51 10.39
N ILE A 50 9.69 5.40 9.39
CA ILE A 50 9.10 6.73 9.55
C ILE A 50 7.61 6.64 9.93
N TYR A 51 7.10 7.63 10.65
CA TYR A 51 5.69 7.66 11.03
C TYR A 51 4.74 7.66 9.83
N ASP A 52 5.11 8.34 8.73
CA ASP A 52 4.26 8.50 7.54
C ASP A 52 4.32 7.30 6.56
N SER A 53 4.84 6.14 6.99
CA SER A 53 4.74 4.86 6.28
C SER A 53 3.58 4.02 6.86
N TYR A 54 2.60 3.65 6.02
CA TYR A 54 1.29 3.19 6.48
C TYR A 54 0.90 1.75 6.08
N SER A 55 1.67 1.07 5.22
CA SER A 55 1.30 -0.26 4.75
C SER A 55 1.79 -1.36 5.67
N CYS A 56 0.97 -2.39 5.91
CA CYS A 56 1.34 -3.61 6.66
C CYS A 56 1.98 -3.31 8.03
N ARG A 57 1.40 -2.33 8.75
CA ARG A 57 1.83 -1.92 10.08
C ARG A 57 0.64 -1.84 11.02
N ASP A 58 0.86 -2.18 12.28
CA ASP A 58 -0.17 -2.16 13.32
C ASP A 58 -0.68 -0.73 13.53
N TYR A 59 -2.01 -0.60 13.67
CA TYR A 59 -2.72 0.69 13.78
C TYR A 59 -2.51 1.64 12.59
N LYS A 60 -1.89 1.18 11.51
CA LYS A 60 -1.80 1.86 10.22
C LYS A 60 -2.75 1.17 9.23
N GLY A 61 -2.92 1.77 8.06
CA GLY A 61 -3.81 1.26 7.03
C GLY A 61 -4.26 2.35 6.06
N THR A 62 -5.12 1.97 5.12
CA THR A 62 -5.65 2.88 4.08
C THR A 62 -6.36 4.08 4.69
N HIS A 63 -7.23 3.87 5.67
CA HIS A 63 -7.96 4.94 6.35
C HIS A 63 -7.01 5.91 7.07
N ALA A 64 -6.03 5.38 7.83
CA ALA A 64 -5.06 6.21 8.53
C ALA A 64 -4.19 7.02 7.55
N ALA A 65 -3.76 6.42 6.44
CA ALA A 65 -3.01 7.09 5.37
C ALA A 65 -3.84 8.18 4.69
N PHE A 66 -5.14 7.94 4.48
CA PHE A 66 -6.05 8.92 3.90
C PHE A 66 -6.32 10.10 4.83
N LEU A 67 -6.57 9.83 6.12
CA LEU A 67 -6.72 10.89 7.13
C LEU A 67 -5.47 11.76 7.22
N ARG A 68 -4.29 11.14 7.16
CA ARG A 68 -3.02 11.87 7.12
C ARG A 68 -2.88 12.73 5.87
N THR A 69 -3.28 12.21 4.71
CA THR A 69 -3.32 12.96 3.45
C THR A 69 -4.16 14.23 3.60
N LYS A 70 -5.35 14.15 4.20
CA LYS A 70 -6.20 15.31 4.46
C LYS A 70 -5.53 16.34 5.39
N GLN A 71 -4.92 15.86 6.48
CA GLN A 71 -4.21 16.73 7.43
C GLN A 71 -3.07 17.49 6.75
N ILE A 72 -2.30 16.81 5.91
CA ILE A 72 -1.19 17.41 5.17
C ILE A 72 -1.71 18.39 4.12
N ALA A 73 -2.73 18.01 3.34
CA ALA A 73 -3.34 18.88 2.35
C ALA A 73 -3.87 20.18 2.99
N ARG A 74 -4.49 20.09 4.17
CA ARG A 74 -4.93 21.25 4.95
C ARG A 74 -3.78 22.15 5.40
N LYS A 75 -2.67 21.56 5.87
CA LYS A 75 -1.47 22.31 6.30
C LYS A 75 -0.80 23.03 5.14
N VAL A 76 -0.59 22.34 4.02
CA VAL A 76 0.06 22.90 2.81
C VAL A 76 -0.79 24.03 2.23
N SER A 77 -2.11 23.81 2.10
CA SER A 77 -3.05 24.83 1.60
C SER A 77 -3.37 25.95 2.61
N ARG A 78 -2.71 26.02 3.78
CA ARG A 78 -2.99 27.02 4.82
C ARG A 78 -4.47 27.09 5.21
N ASN A 79 -5.07 25.93 5.51
CA ASN A 79 -6.51 25.75 5.72
C ASN A 79 -7.36 26.01 4.47
N TYR A 80 -6.95 25.45 3.33
CA TYR A 80 -7.68 25.49 2.07
C TYR A 80 -7.80 26.88 1.41
N THR A 81 -7.06 27.88 1.89
CA THR A 81 -7.03 29.23 1.30
C THR A 81 -5.95 29.38 0.23
N GLY A 82 -4.91 28.54 0.27
CA GLY A 82 -3.77 28.55 -0.64
C GLY A 82 -3.75 27.38 -1.61
N GLN A 83 -2.73 27.37 -2.48
CA GLN A 83 -2.51 26.25 -3.39
C GLN A 83 -2.01 25.02 -2.64
N CYS A 84 -2.41 23.85 -3.12
CA CYS A 84 -1.89 22.58 -2.67
C CYS A 84 -1.88 21.63 -3.86
N TRP A 85 -0.70 21.08 -4.10
CA TRP A 85 -0.41 20.12 -5.13
C TRP A 85 0.07 18.84 -4.47
N ALA A 86 -0.27 17.72 -5.11
CA ALA A 86 0.22 16.42 -4.72
C ALA A 86 0.82 15.70 -5.92
N LEU A 87 2.01 15.15 -5.73
CA LEU A 87 2.67 14.30 -6.71
C LEU A 87 2.65 12.87 -6.18
N LYS A 88 1.85 12.02 -6.80
CA LYS A 88 1.81 10.59 -6.53
C LYS A 88 2.77 9.87 -7.46
N CYS A 89 3.55 8.94 -6.91
CA CYS A 89 4.45 8.04 -7.62
C CYS A 89 4.20 6.58 -7.20
N ASP A 90 4.55 5.65 -8.08
CA ASP A 90 4.40 4.19 -7.90
C ASP A 90 5.68 3.52 -8.40
N VAL A 91 6.21 2.53 -7.69
CA VAL A 91 7.38 1.79 -8.16
C VAL A 91 6.97 0.74 -9.20
N ARG A 92 7.66 0.73 -10.35
CA ARG A 92 7.37 -0.20 -11.44
C ARG A 92 7.71 -1.64 -11.02
N LYS A 93 6.71 -2.51 -11.01
CA LYS A 93 6.87 -3.96 -10.74
C LYS A 93 7.73 -4.22 -9.49
N PHE A 94 7.41 -3.54 -8.39
CA PHE A 94 8.20 -3.55 -7.17
C PHE A 94 8.62 -4.96 -6.74
N PHE A 95 7.67 -5.86 -6.50
CA PHE A 95 7.95 -7.24 -6.06
C PHE A 95 8.82 -8.04 -7.03
N ASP A 96 8.76 -7.76 -8.34
CA ASP A 96 9.58 -8.46 -9.34
C ASP A 96 11.02 -7.90 -9.39
N SER A 97 11.24 -6.69 -8.85
CA SER A 97 12.47 -5.89 -9.03
C SER A 97 13.31 -5.77 -7.77
N VAL A 98 12.85 -6.30 -6.63
CA VAL A 98 13.61 -6.31 -5.36
C VAL A 98 14.89 -7.11 -5.56
N ASP A 99 16.05 -6.49 -5.32
CA ASP A 99 17.35 -7.13 -5.39
C ASP A 99 17.65 -7.86 -4.06
N HIS A 100 18.02 -9.14 -4.15
CA HIS A 100 18.21 -9.98 -2.97
C HIS A 100 19.40 -9.53 -2.12
N GLU A 101 20.49 -9.09 -2.73
CA GLU A 101 21.70 -8.70 -2.00
C GLU A 101 21.50 -7.37 -1.29
N ILE A 102 20.79 -6.42 -1.93
CA ILE A 102 20.38 -5.17 -1.26
C ILE A 102 19.46 -5.48 -0.07
N LEU A 103 18.45 -6.33 -0.26
CA LEU A 103 17.53 -6.69 0.83
C LEU A 103 18.27 -7.36 1.99
N MET A 104 19.20 -8.28 1.69
CA MET A 104 20.00 -8.96 2.69
C MET A 104 20.88 -7.98 3.46
N GLY A 105 21.58 -7.07 2.78
CA GLY A 105 22.38 -6.03 3.43
C GLY A 105 21.57 -5.14 4.37
N LEU A 106 20.36 -4.74 3.96
CA LEU A 106 19.45 -3.96 4.81
C LEU A 106 18.96 -4.72 6.06
N LEU A 107 18.84 -6.05 5.96
CA LEU A 107 18.48 -6.89 7.11
C LEU A 107 19.67 -7.07 8.07
N GLU A 108 20.88 -7.20 7.54
CA GLU A 108 22.13 -7.35 8.31
C GLU A 108 22.46 -6.13 9.17
N GLU A 109 22.03 -4.93 8.77
CA GLU A 109 22.18 -3.71 9.57
C GLU A 109 21.53 -3.82 10.97
N ARG A 110 20.54 -4.70 11.14
CA ARG A 110 19.77 -4.85 12.38
C ARG A 110 19.80 -6.26 12.96
N ILE A 111 19.98 -7.27 12.12
CA ILE A 111 19.96 -8.68 12.54
C ILE A 111 21.38 -9.20 12.52
N HIS A 112 21.99 -9.30 13.69
CA HIS A 112 23.35 -9.86 13.85
C HIS A 112 23.35 -11.37 14.13
N ASP A 113 22.19 -12.01 14.30
CA ASP A 113 22.10 -13.45 14.49
C ASP A 113 22.30 -14.19 13.16
N GLU A 114 23.44 -14.86 13.02
CA GLU A 114 23.82 -15.61 11.82
C GLU A 114 22.83 -16.72 11.45
N LYS A 115 22.20 -17.38 12.43
CA LYS A 115 21.22 -18.45 12.16
C LYS A 115 19.93 -17.85 11.61
N MET A 116 19.51 -16.71 12.16
CA MET A 116 18.35 -15.98 11.67
C MET A 116 18.61 -15.46 10.25
N MET A 117 19.79 -14.89 9.99
CA MET A 117 20.17 -14.44 8.66
C MET A 117 20.24 -15.60 7.66
N GLY A 118 20.77 -16.76 8.04
CA GLY A 118 20.74 -17.96 7.22
C GLY A 118 19.32 -18.42 6.88
N LEU A 119 18.40 -18.34 7.84
CA LEU A 119 16.99 -18.66 7.62
C LEU A 119 16.31 -17.67 6.66
N LEU A 120 16.57 -16.38 6.83
CA LEU A 120 16.04 -15.32 5.96
C LEU A 120 16.60 -15.44 4.54
N ALA A 121 17.88 -15.73 4.40
CA ALA A 121 18.51 -16.02 3.12
C ALA A 121 17.81 -17.18 2.40
N GLY A 122 17.54 -18.27 3.12
CA GLY A 122 16.81 -19.42 2.58
C GLY A 122 15.40 -19.08 2.11
N ILE A 123 14.70 -18.16 2.79
CA ILE A 123 13.36 -17.68 2.39
C ILE A 123 13.45 -16.73 1.20
N ILE A 124 14.35 -15.75 1.22
CA ILE A 124 14.46 -14.75 0.15
C ILE A 124 14.91 -15.41 -1.15
N ARG A 125 15.96 -16.24 -1.09
CA ARG A 125 16.51 -16.96 -2.25
C ARG A 125 15.62 -18.12 -2.70
N SER A 126 14.56 -18.46 -1.97
CA SER A 126 13.58 -19.49 -2.41
C SER A 126 12.73 -19.03 -3.60
N PHE A 127 12.68 -17.73 -3.87
CA PHE A 127 11.87 -17.16 -4.94
C PHE A 127 12.70 -16.19 -5.78
N GLU A 128 12.76 -16.45 -7.08
CA GLU A 128 13.42 -15.58 -8.04
C GLU A 128 12.48 -15.35 -9.23
N PHE A 129 12.21 -14.09 -9.54
CA PHE A 129 11.59 -13.72 -10.80
C PHE A 129 12.65 -13.60 -11.91
N LYS A 130 13.84 -13.11 -11.53
CA LYS A 130 15.09 -13.17 -12.29
C LYS A 130 16.19 -13.61 -11.32
N PRO A 131 17.33 -14.13 -11.82
CA PRO A 131 18.44 -14.51 -10.94
C PRO A 131 18.81 -13.37 -9.98
N GLY A 132 18.76 -13.63 -8.67
CA GLY A 132 19.02 -12.64 -7.60
C GLY A 132 17.98 -11.52 -7.44
N GLN A 133 16.81 -11.61 -8.09
CA GLN A 133 15.76 -10.60 -8.00
C GLN A 133 14.36 -11.19 -7.85
N GLY A 134 13.57 -10.56 -6.99
CA GLY A 134 12.15 -10.78 -6.86
C GLY A 134 11.74 -11.23 -5.46
N MET A 135 10.44 -11.13 -5.19
CA MET A 135 9.86 -11.49 -3.91
C MET A 135 8.43 -12.00 -4.11
N PRO A 136 8.01 -13.08 -3.44
CA PRO A 136 6.73 -13.70 -3.74
C PRO A 136 5.59 -12.84 -3.21
N LEU A 137 4.64 -12.53 -4.10
CA LEU A 137 3.41 -11.85 -3.73
C LEU A 137 2.48 -12.81 -2.99
N GLY A 138 2.04 -12.43 -1.78
CA GLY A 138 1.06 -13.19 -0.98
C GLY A 138 1.59 -13.80 0.33
N ASN A 139 2.86 -13.57 0.68
CA ASN A 139 3.45 -14.03 1.94
C ASN A 139 3.63 -12.87 2.94
N LEU A 140 3.50 -13.17 4.24
CA LEU A 140 3.58 -12.17 5.31
C LEU A 140 4.99 -11.59 5.44
N THR A 141 6.02 -12.42 5.32
CA THR A 141 7.43 -12.00 5.33
C THR A 141 7.72 -11.02 4.19
N SER A 142 7.19 -11.28 2.99
CA SER A 142 7.33 -10.37 1.84
C SER A 142 6.79 -8.97 2.10
N GLN A 143 5.75 -8.83 2.93
CA GLN A 143 5.20 -7.52 3.27
C GLN A 143 6.13 -6.73 4.19
N LEU A 144 6.75 -7.40 5.16
CA LEU A 144 7.76 -6.80 6.02
C LEU A 144 9.00 -6.41 5.21
N PHE A 145 9.51 -7.33 4.39
CA PHE A 145 10.68 -7.08 3.53
C PHE A 145 10.44 -5.95 2.55
N ALA A 146 9.23 -5.81 2.00
CA ALA A 146 8.86 -4.67 1.17
C ALA A 146 9.05 -3.33 1.91
N ASN A 147 8.65 -3.28 3.18
CA ASN A 147 8.82 -2.08 4.00
C ASN A 147 10.27 -1.82 4.38
N VAL A 148 11.04 -2.85 4.73
CA VAL A 148 12.48 -2.76 4.99
C VAL A 148 13.22 -2.25 3.76
N TYR A 149 12.92 -2.78 2.58
CA TYR A 149 13.58 -2.41 1.33
C TYR A 149 13.35 -0.93 0.95
N LEU A 150 12.17 -0.38 1.26
CA LEU A 150 11.82 1.02 0.98
C LEU A 150 12.09 1.98 2.15
N ASP A 151 12.54 1.48 3.30
CA ASP A 151 12.90 2.33 4.44
C ASP A 151 14.10 3.27 4.16
N PRO A 152 15.15 2.86 3.42
CA PRO A 152 16.21 3.78 2.99
C PRO A 152 15.67 4.96 2.17
N LEU A 153 14.66 4.74 1.32
CA LEU A 153 13.99 5.81 0.58
C LEU A 153 13.29 6.77 1.55
N ASP A 154 12.52 6.25 2.50
CA ASP A 154 11.81 7.04 3.49
C ASP A 154 12.78 7.94 4.28
N LYS A 155 13.90 7.37 4.71
CA LYS A 155 14.97 8.07 5.42
C LYS A 155 15.67 9.09 4.55
N PHE A 156 15.97 8.77 3.29
CA PHE A 156 16.52 9.72 2.33
C PHE A 156 15.62 10.96 2.19
N VAL A 157 14.33 10.74 1.98
CA VAL A 157 13.33 11.81 1.84
C VAL A 157 13.21 12.66 3.12
N LYS A 158 13.13 12.05 4.30
CA LYS A 158 12.88 12.76 5.56
C LYS A 158 14.13 13.37 6.19
N HIS A 159 15.29 12.72 6.09
CA HIS A 159 16.51 13.14 6.79
C HIS A 159 17.49 13.89 5.88
N GLN A 160 17.63 13.48 4.62
CA GLN A 160 18.54 14.13 3.68
C GLN A 160 17.87 15.27 2.93
N LEU A 161 16.78 14.98 2.20
CA LEU A 161 16.01 16.01 1.47
C LEU A 161 15.16 16.89 2.40
N LYS A 162 14.92 16.43 3.64
CA LYS A 162 14.12 17.13 4.66
C LYS A 162 12.71 17.50 4.18
N ILE A 163 12.14 16.69 3.30
CA ILE A 163 10.80 16.92 2.76
C ILE A 163 9.76 16.64 3.83
N LYS A 164 9.07 17.69 4.26
CA LYS A 164 8.13 17.62 5.38
C LYS A 164 6.91 16.76 5.05
N TYR A 165 6.33 16.98 3.86
CA TYR A 165 5.05 16.43 3.47
C TYR A 165 5.21 15.27 2.49
N TYR A 166 5.50 14.11 3.05
CA TYR A 166 5.70 12.84 2.34
C TYR A 166 4.96 11.72 3.07
N LEU A 167 4.29 10.86 2.31
CA LEU A 167 3.66 9.63 2.82
C LEU A 167 3.96 8.47 1.88
N ARG A 168 4.05 7.27 2.45
CA ARG A 168 4.20 6.03 1.71
C ARG A 168 3.15 4.99 2.13
N TYR A 169 2.59 4.31 1.14
CA TYR A 169 1.73 3.16 1.30
C TYR A 169 2.20 2.05 0.35
N ALA A 170 2.94 1.08 0.89
CA ALA A 170 3.60 0.03 0.11
C ALA A 170 4.59 0.64 -0.89
N ASP A 171 4.39 0.39 -2.17
CA ASP A 171 5.15 0.91 -3.31
C ASP A 171 4.61 2.24 -3.86
N ASP A 172 3.41 2.66 -3.44
CA ASP A 172 2.85 3.98 -3.73
C ASP A 172 3.40 5.01 -2.71
N PHE A 173 3.86 6.16 -3.18
CA PHE A 173 4.25 7.29 -2.32
C PHE A 173 3.76 8.62 -2.89
N ILE A 174 3.61 9.61 -2.02
CA ILE A 174 2.99 10.89 -2.37
C ILE A 174 3.66 12.05 -1.63
N PHE A 175 3.96 13.10 -2.38
CA PHE A 175 4.51 14.37 -1.89
C PHE A 175 3.47 15.47 -1.98
N PHE A 176 3.56 16.47 -1.10
CA PHE A 176 2.71 17.66 -1.15
C PHE A 176 3.53 18.94 -1.04
N ALA A 177 3.17 19.94 -1.83
CA ALA A 177 3.73 21.29 -1.80
C ALA A 177 2.71 22.29 -2.31
N ASP A 178 2.93 23.58 -2.07
CA ASP A 178 2.13 24.65 -2.68
C ASP A 178 2.64 25.02 -4.09
N ASN A 179 3.87 24.61 -4.43
CA ASN A 179 4.50 24.78 -5.74
C ASN A 179 4.69 23.43 -6.48
N PRO A 180 4.17 23.25 -7.70
CA PRO A 180 4.38 22.03 -8.47
C PRO A 180 5.83 21.82 -8.94
N ASP A 181 6.61 22.88 -9.15
CA ASP A 181 8.00 22.76 -9.61
C ASP A 181 8.90 22.15 -8.53
N GLU A 182 8.62 22.46 -7.26
CA GLU A 182 9.26 21.84 -6.11
C GLU A 182 9.02 20.33 -6.09
N LEU A 183 7.79 19.89 -6.38
CA LEU A 183 7.46 18.45 -6.47
C LEU A 183 8.23 17.76 -7.59
N MET A 184 8.45 18.43 -8.72
CA MET A 184 9.26 17.88 -9.81
C MET A 184 10.74 17.79 -9.42
N GLY A 185 11.26 18.75 -8.66
CA GLY A 185 12.58 18.64 -8.04
C GLY A 185 12.69 17.41 -7.13
N TYR A 186 11.71 17.19 -6.25
CA TYR A 186 11.67 16.01 -5.38
C TYR A 186 11.64 14.70 -6.18
N PHE A 187 10.87 14.66 -7.26
CA PHE A 187 10.79 13.50 -8.14
C PHE A 187 12.14 13.12 -8.75
N ILE A 188 12.90 14.10 -9.24
CA ILE A 188 14.21 13.84 -9.86
C ILE A 188 15.16 13.20 -8.86
N GLU A 189 15.25 13.77 -7.65
CA GLU A 189 16.13 13.25 -6.59
C GLU A 189 15.73 11.85 -6.13
N VAL A 190 14.43 11.61 -5.94
CA VAL A 190 13.90 10.32 -5.52
C VAL A 190 14.03 9.26 -6.61
N ALA A 191 13.76 9.61 -7.86
CA ALA A 191 13.95 8.69 -8.99
C ALA A 191 15.42 8.31 -9.17
N ARG A 192 16.34 9.27 -8.96
CA ARG A 192 17.79 9.03 -8.94
C ARG A 192 18.16 8.06 -7.83
N PHE A 193 17.76 8.34 -6.60
CA PHE A 193 18.03 7.49 -5.43
C PHE A 193 17.50 6.06 -5.62
N LEU A 194 16.25 5.91 -6.05
CA LEU A 194 15.64 4.61 -6.33
C LEU A 194 16.48 3.81 -7.34
N ARG A 195 16.99 4.47 -8.38
CA ARG A 195 17.77 3.83 -9.44
C ARG A 195 19.19 3.46 -8.98
N THR A 196 19.87 4.33 -8.24
CA THR A 196 21.28 4.13 -7.85
C THR A 196 21.43 3.24 -6.63
N GLU A 197 20.65 3.50 -5.59
CA GLU A 197 20.82 2.83 -4.29
C GLU A 197 19.98 1.56 -4.18
N LEU A 198 18.75 1.58 -4.72
CA LEU A 198 17.79 0.47 -4.56
C LEU A 198 17.56 -0.34 -5.84
N LYS A 199 18.20 0.03 -6.96
CA LYS A 199 18.01 -0.59 -8.29
C LYS A 199 16.54 -0.67 -8.74
N LEU A 200 15.70 0.24 -8.27
CA LEU A 200 14.29 0.36 -8.60
C LEU A 200 14.03 1.44 -9.64
N GLN A 201 12.86 1.37 -10.28
CA GLN A 201 12.41 2.37 -11.24
C GLN A 201 11.02 2.88 -10.86
N VAL A 202 10.82 4.19 -10.96
CA VAL A 202 9.47 4.77 -10.84
C VAL A 202 8.67 4.44 -12.09
N HIS A 203 7.39 4.19 -11.93
CA HIS A 203 6.49 3.88 -13.02
C HIS A 203 6.15 5.14 -13.83
N PRO A 204 6.50 5.22 -15.13
CA PRO A 204 6.36 6.44 -15.92
C PRO A 204 4.88 6.89 -16.02
N ASN A 205 3.99 5.94 -16.31
CA ASN A 205 2.56 6.26 -16.54
C ASN A 205 1.71 6.33 -15.26
N LYS A 206 2.32 6.16 -14.08
CA LYS A 206 1.62 6.23 -12.78
C LYS A 206 2.17 7.33 -11.89
N THR A 207 3.00 8.20 -12.46
CA THR A 207 3.38 9.46 -11.82
C THR A 207 2.31 10.49 -12.14
N ILE A 208 1.58 10.95 -11.13
CA ILE A 208 0.38 11.78 -11.31
C ILE A 208 0.50 13.02 -10.42
N LEU A 209 0.58 14.18 -11.06
CA LEU A 209 0.49 15.49 -10.40
C LEU A 209 -0.98 15.95 -10.36
N ARG A 210 -1.50 16.29 -9.18
CA ARG A 210 -2.87 16.80 -9.02
C ARG A 210 -2.93 18.01 -8.10
N LYS A 211 -3.79 18.97 -8.44
CA LYS A 211 -4.21 20.04 -7.52
C LYS A 211 -5.25 19.50 -6.54
N LEU A 212 -5.26 20.00 -5.31
CA LEU A 212 -6.30 19.70 -4.32
C LEU A 212 -7.71 19.97 -4.84
N LYS A 213 -7.91 21.04 -5.62
CA LYS A 213 -9.21 21.38 -6.22
C LYS A 213 -9.75 20.31 -7.19
N TRP A 214 -8.87 19.49 -7.76
CA TRP A 214 -9.26 18.37 -8.64
C TRP A 214 -9.53 17.08 -7.84
N GLY A 215 -9.26 17.10 -6.54
CA GLY A 215 -9.20 15.94 -5.68
C GLY A 215 -7.82 15.27 -5.73
N ILE A 216 -7.36 14.75 -4.60
CA ILE A 216 -6.11 14.00 -4.48
C ILE A 216 -6.46 12.52 -4.35
N ASP A 217 -6.04 11.71 -5.32
CA ASP A 217 -6.30 10.26 -5.32
C ASP A 217 -5.20 9.53 -4.55
N PHE A 218 -5.52 8.95 -3.40
CA PHE A 218 -4.59 8.16 -2.61
C PHE A 218 -5.32 7.03 -1.86
N VAL A 219 -4.68 5.87 -1.76
CA VAL A 219 -5.13 4.69 -0.98
C VAL A 219 -6.62 4.29 -1.14
N GLY A 220 -7.20 4.54 -2.32
CA GLY A 220 -8.56 4.16 -2.66
C GLY A 220 -9.61 5.25 -2.43
N TYR A 221 -9.21 6.45 -2.04
CA TYR A 221 -10.11 7.60 -1.79
C TYR A 221 -9.65 8.84 -2.55
N MET A 222 -10.54 9.82 -2.61
CA MET A 222 -10.34 11.12 -3.25
C MET A 222 -10.54 12.21 -2.21
N ALA A 223 -9.46 12.89 -1.81
CA ALA A 223 -9.52 13.99 -0.85
C ALA A 223 -9.77 15.32 -1.56
N PHE A 224 -10.81 16.05 -1.16
CA PHE A 224 -11.03 17.45 -1.54
C PHE A 224 -10.90 18.36 -0.30
N ALA A 225 -11.08 19.67 -0.50
CA ALA A 225 -10.99 20.63 0.59
C ALA A 225 -12.11 20.46 1.65
N HIS A 226 -13.33 20.16 1.21
CA HIS A 226 -14.52 20.20 2.07
C HIS A 226 -15.35 18.91 2.06
N HIS A 227 -14.97 17.92 1.26
CA HIS A 227 -15.64 16.64 1.16
C HIS A 227 -14.64 15.58 0.67
N ASP A 228 -14.96 14.31 0.86
CA ASP A 228 -14.15 13.18 0.43
C ASP A 228 -15.02 12.19 -0.34
N LEU A 229 -14.49 11.63 -1.42
CA LEU A 229 -15.23 10.65 -2.22
C LEU A 229 -14.49 9.32 -2.25
N PRO A 230 -15.18 8.18 -2.39
CA PRO A 230 -14.53 6.94 -2.77
C PRO A 230 -13.89 7.10 -4.16
N ARG A 231 -12.77 6.41 -4.42
CA ARG A 231 -12.20 6.39 -5.78
C ARG A 231 -13.26 5.84 -6.73
N ARG A 232 -13.55 6.57 -7.83
CA ARG A 232 -14.59 6.22 -8.80
C ARG A 232 -14.52 4.76 -9.26
N LYS A 233 -13.34 4.28 -9.65
CA LYS A 233 -13.14 2.88 -10.06
C LYS A 233 -13.51 1.87 -8.96
N THR A 234 -13.26 2.20 -7.70
CA THR A 234 -13.62 1.36 -6.56
C THR A 234 -15.13 1.37 -6.36
N ALA A 235 -15.76 2.55 -6.38
CA ALA A 235 -17.22 2.68 -6.25
C ALA A 235 -17.96 1.93 -7.39
N ASP A 236 -17.52 2.09 -8.64
CA ASP A 236 -18.11 1.41 -9.79
C ASP A 236 -17.89 -0.11 -9.74
N ARG A 237 -16.83 -0.58 -9.08
CA ARG A 237 -16.61 -2.01 -8.83
C ARG A 237 -17.52 -2.54 -7.73
N ILE A 238 -17.74 -1.77 -6.66
CA ILE A 238 -18.66 -2.14 -5.58
C ILE A 238 -20.06 -2.36 -6.13
N VAL A 239 -20.56 -1.43 -6.95
CA VAL A 239 -21.89 -1.55 -7.59
C VAL A 239 -21.97 -2.80 -8.45
N ARG A 240 -21.05 -2.98 -9.40
CA ARG A 240 -21.04 -4.17 -10.29
C ARG A 240 -20.87 -5.48 -9.53
N GLY A 241 -20.08 -5.47 -8.47
CA GLY A 241 -19.89 -6.64 -7.61
C GLY A 241 -21.18 -7.03 -6.90
N LEU A 242 -21.93 -6.04 -6.38
CA LEU A 242 -23.22 -6.29 -5.74
C LEU A 242 -24.28 -6.73 -6.77
N GLU A 243 -24.35 -6.08 -7.93
CA GLU A 243 -25.25 -6.47 -9.03
C GLU A 243 -25.03 -7.94 -9.42
N SER A 244 -23.77 -8.35 -9.60
CA SER A 244 -23.42 -9.72 -9.94
C SER A 244 -23.78 -10.72 -8.84
N SER A 245 -23.62 -10.36 -7.56
CA SER A 245 -23.98 -11.24 -6.45
C SER A 245 -25.50 -11.41 -6.31
N ILE A 246 -26.28 -10.33 -6.53
CA ILE A 246 -27.74 -10.40 -6.54
C ILE A 246 -28.21 -11.28 -7.70
N ALA A 247 -27.67 -11.08 -8.90
CA ALA A 247 -28.04 -11.85 -10.09
C ALA A 247 -27.69 -13.35 -10.00
N GLN A 248 -26.73 -13.71 -9.16
CA GLN A 248 -26.31 -15.10 -8.92
C GLN A 248 -26.97 -15.72 -7.68
N GLU A 249 -27.88 -15.00 -7.00
CA GLU A 249 -28.51 -15.43 -5.75
C GLU A 249 -27.47 -15.89 -4.70
N ASP A 250 -26.35 -15.15 -4.61
CA ASP A 250 -25.26 -15.50 -3.71
C ASP A 250 -25.72 -15.40 -2.25
N GLU A 251 -25.64 -16.51 -1.51
CA GLU A 251 -26.01 -16.59 -0.08
C GLU A 251 -25.31 -15.53 0.78
N ASN A 252 -24.14 -15.03 0.34
CA ASN A 252 -23.35 -14.03 1.06
C ASN A 252 -23.59 -12.59 0.57
N VAL A 253 -24.62 -12.33 -0.24
CA VAL A 253 -24.92 -10.99 -0.78
C VAL A 253 -25.07 -9.95 0.33
N GLU A 254 -25.71 -10.31 1.44
CA GLU A 254 -25.91 -9.39 2.56
C GLU A 254 -24.59 -9.05 3.28
N SER A 255 -23.76 -10.05 3.52
CA SER A 255 -22.41 -9.86 4.09
C SER A 255 -21.56 -8.95 3.20
N ARG A 256 -21.64 -9.10 1.87
CA ARG A 256 -20.97 -8.21 0.92
C ARG A 256 -21.53 -6.79 0.97
N TYR A 257 -22.85 -6.62 1.01
CA TYR A 257 -23.50 -5.33 1.14
C TYR A 257 -23.01 -4.58 2.40
N GLN A 258 -23.03 -5.23 3.56
CA GLN A 258 -22.56 -4.65 4.81
C GLN A 258 -21.06 -4.29 4.76
N SER A 259 -20.23 -5.15 4.15
CA SER A 259 -18.81 -4.85 3.93
C SER A 259 -18.61 -3.60 3.07
N TYR A 260 -19.40 -3.44 2.01
CA TYR A 260 -19.37 -2.25 1.16
C TYR A 260 -19.84 -0.98 1.90
N LEU A 261 -20.88 -1.08 2.73
CA LEU A 261 -21.30 0.02 3.59
C LEU A 261 -20.20 0.44 4.57
N GLY A 262 -19.50 -0.53 5.16
CA GLY A 262 -18.35 -0.28 6.04
C GLY A 262 -17.23 0.49 5.35
N TYR A 263 -16.92 0.18 4.09
CA TYR A 263 -15.95 0.97 3.31
C TYR A 263 -16.47 2.39 3.00
N LEU A 264 -17.75 2.52 2.64
CA LEU A 264 -18.36 3.79 2.24
C LEU A 264 -18.64 4.72 3.43
N SER A 265 -18.73 4.22 4.66
CA SER A 265 -18.98 5.03 5.87
C SER A 265 -17.87 6.05 6.16
N HIS A 266 -16.66 5.83 5.63
CA HIS A 266 -15.51 6.69 5.87
C HIS A 266 -15.42 7.92 4.95
N VAL A 267 -16.34 8.08 4.00
CA VAL A 267 -16.34 9.16 3.00
C VAL A 267 -17.75 9.61 2.63
N ASP A 268 -17.87 10.78 1.99
CA ASP A 268 -19.13 11.30 1.48
C ASP A 268 -19.64 10.43 0.33
N SER A 269 -20.55 9.52 0.66
CA SER A 269 -20.98 8.44 -0.23
C SER A 269 -22.48 8.24 -0.24
N PHE A 270 -23.26 9.19 0.26
CA PHE A 270 -24.72 9.09 0.40
C PHE A 270 -25.39 8.55 -0.88
N GLY A 271 -25.14 9.17 -2.03
CA GLY A 271 -25.72 8.72 -3.29
C GLY A 271 -25.36 7.27 -3.66
N ARG A 272 -24.16 6.81 -3.33
CA ARG A 272 -23.74 5.41 -3.55
C ARG A 272 -24.38 4.47 -2.54
N LYS A 273 -24.43 4.82 -1.25
CA LYS A 273 -25.12 4.03 -0.23
C LYS A 273 -26.61 3.89 -0.56
N SER A 274 -27.28 4.97 -0.96
CA SER A 274 -28.67 4.93 -1.42
C SER A 274 -28.86 4.07 -2.67
N GLN A 275 -27.92 4.08 -3.61
CA GLN A 275 -27.94 3.18 -4.77
C GLN A 275 -27.88 1.71 -4.33
N LEU A 276 -26.95 1.34 -3.45
CA LEU A 276 -26.81 -0.03 -2.97
C LEU A 276 -28.04 -0.48 -2.16
N ALA A 277 -28.58 0.39 -1.30
CA ALA A 277 -29.78 0.10 -0.51
C ALA A 277 -30.99 -0.19 -1.41
N LYS A 278 -31.19 0.59 -2.48
CA LYS A 278 -32.25 0.34 -3.47
C LYS A 278 -32.09 -1.02 -4.15
N MET A 279 -30.86 -1.42 -4.48
CA MET A 279 -30.60 -2.73 -5.11
C MET A 279 -30.94 -3.89 -4.18
N MET A 280 -30.78 -3.71 -2.87
CA MET A 280 -31.12 -4.70 -1.84
C MET A 280 -32.59 -4.65 -1.40
N GLY A 281 -33.39 -3.72 -1.93
CA GLY A 281 -34.79 -3.53 -1.52
C GLY A 281 -34.95 -2.85 -0.16
N TYR A 282 -33.90 -2.22 0.38
CA TYR A 282 -33.96 -1.49 1.64
C TYR A 282 -34.52 -0.07 1.47
N ALA A 283 -35.21 0.41 2.50
CA ALA A 283 -35.67 1.79 2.55
C ALA A 283 -34.46 2.74 2.55
N THR A 284 -34.46 3.73 1.65
CA THR A 284 -33.44 4.78 1.65
C THR A 284 -33.81 5.85 2.66
N ASP A 285 -33.77 5.55 3.95
CA ASP A 285 -34.02 6.56 4.97
C ASP A 285 -32.77 7.44 5.16
N PRO A 286 -32.87 8.78 5.02
CA PRO A 286 -31.75 9.69 5.28
C PRO A 286 -31.18 9.60 6.69
N ALA A 287 -31.92 9.05 7.66
CA ALA A 287 -31.56 9.04 9.08
C ALA A 287 -30.74 7.81 9.54
N GLU A 288 -30.90 6.63 8.92
CA GLU A 288 -30.24 5.39 9.38
C GLU A 288 -28.80 5.22 8.87
N VAL A 289 -28.41 5.98 7.83
CA VAL A 289 -27.11 5.83 7.16
C VAL A 289 -26.00 6.71 7.80
N LYS A 290 -26.34 7.44 8.87
CA LYS A 290 -25.49 8.44 9.53
C LYS A 290 -24.89 8.03 10.89
N LYS A 291 -24.93 6.76 11.26
CA LYS A 291 -24.19 6.25 12.44
C LYS A 291 -22.92 5.54 12.03
#